data_AF-A0A0C9WN29-F1
#
_entry.id   AF-A0A0C9WN29-F1
#
_cell.length_a   1.000
_cell.length_b   1.000
_cell.length_c   1.000
_cell.angle_alpha   90.00
_cell.angle_beta   90.00
_cell.angle_gamma   90.00
#
_symmetry.space_group_name_H-M   'P 1'
#
loop_
_entity.id
_entity.type
_entity.pdbx_description
1 polymer ?
#
loop_
_entity_poly.entity_id
_entity_poly.type
_entity_poly.pdbx_seq_one_letter_code
_entity_poly.pdbx_strand_id
1 'polypeptide(L)'
;ISQSCALDGSPESALRWIGSLKENYVMIFDNADVLSPAVLEGYFPPGRKGNILITSRNSAMKTLTSPENSLEVTEMEEKEAIGLLLKASCLESPTSDGQGEASRIV
;
A
#
# COMPACT_ATOMS: atom_id res chain seq x y z
N ILE A 1 -20.16 -15.15 -23.30
CA ILE A 1 -19.22 -14.71 -24.35
C ILE A 1 -18.08 -13.98 -23.64
N SER A 2 -16.95 -14.65 -23.43
CA SER A 2 -15.76 -14.04 -22.82
C SER A 2 -14.93 -13.49 -23.97
N GLN A 3 -15.05 -12.19 -24.20
CA GLN A 3 -14.18 -11.49 -25.14
C GLN A 3 -12.81 -11.45 -24.47
N SER A 4 -11.83 -12.18 -25.00
CA SER A 4 -10.43 -11.97 -24.62
C SER A 4 -10.14 -10.50 -24.88
N CYS A 5 -9.99 -9.68 -23.84
CA CYS A 5 -9.43 -8.35 -24.01
C CYS A 5 -8.05 -8.57 -24.61
N ALA A 6 -7.91 -8.36 -25.92
CA ALA A 6 -6.61 -8.36 -26.56
C ALA A 6 -5.82 -7.25 -25.87
N LEU A 7 -4.78 -7.65 -25.13
CA LEU A 7 -3.85 -6.71 -24.52
C LEU A 7 -3.08 -6.08 -25.67
N ASP A 8 -3.45 -4.87 -26.05
CA ASP A 8 -2.79 -4.10 -27.11
C ASP A 8 -1.53 -3.39 -26.59
N GLY A 9 -1.13 -3.69 -25.35
CA GLY A 9 0.01 -3.10 -24.65
C GLY A 9 -0.33 -1.78 -23.95
N SER A 10 -1.53 -1.25 -24.11
CA SER A 10 -1.98 -0.04 -23.42
C SER A 10 -2.34 -0.32 -21.96
N PRO A 11 -2.16 0.65 -21.04
CA PRO A 11 -2.69 0.57 -19.67
C PRO A 11 -4.20 0.29 -19.66
N GLU A 12 -4.96 0.89 -20.57
CA GLU A 12 -6.41 0.75 -20.66
C GLU A 12 -6.83 -0.69 -20.96
N SER A 13 -6.11 -1.37 -21.86
CA SER A 13 -6.36 -2.79 -22.16
C SER A 13 -6.10 -3.70 -20.95
N ALA A 14 -5.04 -3.40 -20.19
CA ALA A 14 -4.71 -4.11 -18.96
C ALA A 14 -5.80 -3.90 -17.88
N LEU A 15 -6.27 -2.67 -17.68
CA LEU A 15 -7.33 -2.37 -16.72
C LEU A 15 -8.64 -3.08 -17.08
N ARG A 16 -9.03 -3.08 -18.36
CA ARG A 16 -10.21 -3.83 -18.82
C ARG A 16 -10.06 -5.33 -18.60
N TRP A 17 -8.88 -5.88 -18.86
CA TRP A 17 -8.60 -7.29 -18.60
C TRP A 17 -8.72 -7.62 -17.10
N ILE A 18 -8.13 -6.81 -16.22
CA ILE A 18 -8.24 -6.98 -14.76
C ILE A 18 -9.71 -6.89 -14.32
N GLY A 19 -10.46 -5.92 -14.81
CA GLY A 19 -11.90 -5.78 -14.52
C GLY A 19 -12.76 -6.94 -15.04
N SER A 20 -12.24 -7.72 -15.99
CA SER A 20 -12.92 -8.89 -16.57
C SER A 20 -12.63 -10.21 -15.85
N LEU A 21 -11.67 -10.22 -14.90
CA LEU A 21 -11.33 -11.40 -14.11
C LEU A 21 -12.57 -11.89 -13.34
N LYS A 22 -12.75 -13.21 -13.27
CA LYS A 22 -13.88 -13.81 -12.54
C LYS A 22 -13.58 -13.90 -11.04
N GLU A 23 -12.31 -14.07 -10.74
CA GLU A 23 -11.72 -14.18 -9.41
C GLU A 23 -11.53 -12.79 -8.79
N ASN A 24 -11.54 -12.74 -7.46
CA ASN A 24 -11.22 -11.51 -6.75
C ASN A 24 -9.74 -11.17 -6.93
N TYR A 25 -9.44 -9.88 -7.04
CA TYR A 25 -8.07 -9.39 -7.11
C TYR A 25 -7.81 -8.33 -6.04
N VAL A 26 -6.54 -8.12 -5.74
CA VAL A 26 -6.06 -6.96 -4.99
C VAL A 26 -5.06 -6.23 -5.88
N MET A 27 -5.22 -4.91 -5.97
CA MET A 27 -4.29 -4.02 -6.66
C MET A 27 -3.64 -3.10 -5.62
N ILE A 28 -2.32 -2.91 -5.73
CA ILE A 28 -1.56 -2.07 -4.80
C ILE A 28 -0.91 -0.96 -5.61
N PHE A 29 -1.26 0.28 -5.29
CA PHE A 29 -0.50 1.46 -5.70
C PHE A 29 0.45 1.81 -4.58
N ASP A 30 1.70 1.39 -4.72
CA ASP A 30 2.73 1.64 -3.72
C ASP A 30 3.38 3.02 -3.96
N ASN A 31 3.52 3.80 -2.90
CA ASN A 31 4.19 5.11 -2.89
C ASN A 31 3.61 6.10 -3.92
N ALA A 32 2.27 6.21 -3.97
CA ALA A 32 1.51 7.07 -4.90
C ALA A 32 1.55 8.55 -4.50
N ASP A 33 2.74 9.12 -4.32
CA ASP A 33 2.93 10.47 -3.81
C ASP A 33 2.82 11.56 -4.87
N VAL A 34 3.23 11.24 -6.09
CA VAL A 34 3.46 12.23 -7.17
C VAL A 34 2.18 12.54 -7.95
N LEU A 35 1.25 11.59 -8.00
CA LEU A 35 0.01 11.75 -8.75
C LEU A 35 -1.03 12.53 -7.94
N SER A 36 -1.91 13.24 -8.65
CA SER A 36 -3.15 13.73 -8.04
C SER A 36 -4.18 12.60 -7.96
N PRO A 37 -5.16 12.69 -7.04
CA PRO A 37 -6.23 11.70 -6.94
C PRO A 37 -6.92 11.42 -8.28
N ALA A 38 -7.28 12.48 -9.03
CA ALA A 38 -7.95 12.37 -10.32
C ALA A 38 -7.12 11.61 -11.38
N VAL A 39 -5.79 11.74 -11.35
CA VAL A 39 -4.92 11.00 -12.28
C VAL A 39 -4.81 9.54 -11.87
N LEU A 40 -4.68 9.26 -10.56
CA LEU A 40 -4.60 7.89 -10.05
C LEU A 40 -5.90 7.11 -10.30
N GLU A 41 -7.06 7.75 -10.14
CA GLU A 41 -8.38 7.15 -10.36
C GLU A 41 -8.55 6.62 -11.80
N GLY A 42 -7.90 7.25 -12.78
CA GLY A 42 -7.86 6.77 -14.17
C GLY A 42 -7.24 5.37 -14.33
N TYR A 43 -6.49 4.90 -13.32
CA TYR A 43 -5.90 3.57 -13.27
C TYR A 43 -6.73 2.55 -12.49
N PHE A 44 -7.97 2.88 -12.11
CA PHE A 44 -8.84 1.92 -11.42
C PHE A 44 -9.46 0.94 -12.43
N PRO A 45 -9.33 -0.39 -12.23
CA PRO A 45 -10.01 -1.34 -13.11
C PRO A 45 -11.53 -1.20 -12.98
N PRO A 46 -12.28 -1.29 -14.09
CA PRO A 46 -13.73 -1.25 -14.05
C PRO A 46 -14.29 -2.46 -13.32
N GLY A 47 -15.39 -2.27 -12.57
CA GLY A 47 -16.09 -3.35 -11.88
C GLY A 47 -16.01 -3.26 -10.36
N ARG A 48 -16.42 -4.34 -9.66
CA ARG A 48 -16.54 -4.38 -8.19
C ARG A 48 -15.97 -5.67 -7.58
N LYS A 49 -15.08 -6.35 -8.32
CA LYS A 49 -14.55 -7.68 -7.95
C LYS A 49 -13.23 -7.64 -7.19
N GLY A 50 -12.56 -6.48 -7.14
CA GLY A 50 -11.29 -6.36 -6.43
C GLY A 50 -11.26 -5.25 -5.41
N ASN A 51 -10.22 -5.27 -4.59
CA ASN A 51 -9.89 -4.21 -3.64
C ASN A 51 -8.63 -3.49 -4.11
N ILE A 52 -8.54 -2.20 -3.82
CA ILE A 52 -7.39 -1.36 -4.16
C ILE A 52 -6.80 -0.85 -2.84
N LEU A 53 -5.50 -1.08 -2.65
CA LEU A 53 -4.73 -0.48 -1.56
C LEU A 53 -3.83 0.61 -2.15
N ILE A 54 -3.86 1.79 -1.54
CA ILE A 54 -3.03 2.92 -1.95
C ILE A 54 -2.17 3.30 -0.75
N THR A 55 -0.85 3.24 -0.90
CA THR A 55 0.09 3.82 0.07
C THR A 55 0.58 5.16 -0.47
N SER A 56 0.51 6.21 0.34
CA SER A 56 0.89 7.57 -0.10
C SER A 56 1.10 8.49 1.10
N ARG A 57 2.05 9.42 0.97
CA ARG A 57 2.22 10.60 1.83
C ARG A 57 1.29 11.74 1.41
N ASN A 58 0.68 11.66 0.22
CA ASN A 58 -0.30 12.64 -0.25
C ASN A 58 -1.66 12.39 0.42
N SER A 59 -1.95 13.17 1.47
CA SER A 59 -3.20 13.05 2.24
C SER A 59 -4.46 13.33 1.41
N ALA A 60 -4.34 13.90 0.20
CA ALA A 60 -5.47 14.04 -0.72
C ALA A 60 -5.96 12.69 -1.27
N MET A 61 -5.15 11.62 -1.23
CA MET A 61 -5.56 10.29 -1.72
C MET A 61 -6.76 9.71 -0.98
N LYS A 62 -7.02 10.17 0.25
CA LYS A 62 -8.22 9.78 1.02
C LYS A 62 -9.53 10.12 0.31
N THR A 63 -9.54 11.04 -0.66
CA THR A 63 -10.75 11.38 -1.43
C THR A 63 -11.17 10.29 -2.41
N LEU A 64 -10.29 9.32 -2.70
CA LEU A 64 -10.58 8.19 -3.60
C LEU A 64 -11.33 7.05 -2.92
N THR A 65 -11.56 7.14 -1.61
CA THR A 65 -12.24 6.12 -0.82
C THR A 65 -13.13 6.77 0.23
N SER A 66 -13.94 5.97 0.91
CA SER A 66 -14.72 6.45 2.04
C SER A 66 -13.83 6.65 3.28
N PRO A 67 -14.17 7.58 4.19
CA PRO A 67 -13.33 7.91 5.34
C PRO A 67 -12.92 6.69 6.19
N GLU A 68 -13.81 5.71 6.35
CA GLU A 68 -13.57 4.47 7.10
C GLU A 68 -12.54 3.53 6.45
N ASN A 69 -12.23 3.73 5.17
CA ASN A 69 -11.26 2.96 4.40
C ASN A 69 -9.95 3.72 4.18
N SER A 70 -9.78 4.86 4.86
CA SER A 70 -8.54 5.62 4.88
C SER A 70 -7.92 5.53 6.27
N LEU A 71 -6.66 5.10 6.33
CA LEU A 71 -5.89 5.05 7.57
C LEU A 71 -4.63 5.89 7.42
N GLU A 72 -4.53 6.94 8.23
CA GLU A 72 -3.28 7.68 8.39
C GLU A 72 -2.33 6.85 9.25
N VAL A 73 -1.14 6.55 8.71
CA VAL A 73 -0.08 5.90 9.47
C VAL A 73 0.69 7.00 10.21
N THR A 74 0.55 7.02 11.53
CA THR A 74 1.24 7.97 12.40
C THR A 74 2.65 7.48 12.72
N GLU A 75 3.36 8.26 13.53
CA GLU A 75 4.66 7.88 14.07
C GLU A 75 4.59 6.54 14.82
N MET A 76 5.67 5.75 14.69
CA MET A 76 5.84 4.49 15.41
C MET A 76 6.09 4.78 16.89
N GLU A 77 5.47 4.01 17.79
CA GLU A 77 5.70 4.19 19.22
C GLU A 77 7.16 3.89 19.59
N GLU A 78 7.69 4.58 20.61
CA GLU A 78 9.08 4.42 21.05
C GLU A 78 9.44 2.94 21.31
N LYS A 79 8.54 2.22 21.98
CA LYS A 79 8.72 0.80 22.28
C LYS A 79 8.77 -0.06 21.01
N GLU A 80 7.94 0.26 20.01
CA GLU A 80 7.93 -0.44 18.72
C GLU A 80 9.21 -0.13 17.94
N ALA A 81 9.69 1.11 17.98
CA ALA A 81 10.94 1.53 17.35
C ALA A 81 12.16 0.84 18.00
N ILE A 82 12.23 0.78 19.34
CA ILE A 82 13.22 -0.02 20.07
C ILE A 82 13.13 -1.49 19.64
N GLY A 83 11.92 -2.05 19.59
CA GLY A 83 11.68 -3.41 19.14
C GLY A 83 12.14 -3.66 17.70
N LEU A 84 11.96 -2.69 16.80
CA LEU A 84 12.43 -2.75 15.43
C LEU A 84 13.96 -2.76 15.35
N LEU A 85 14.64 -1.87 16.09
CA LEU A 85 16.10 -1.83 16.16
C LEU A 85 16.69 -3.14 16.71
N LEU A 86 16.09 -3.68 17.77
CA LEU A 86 16.51 -4.96 18.35
C LEU A 86 16.30 -6.12 17.38
N LYS A 87 15.18 -6.17 16.64
CA LYS A 87 14.95 -7.18 15.59
C LYS A 87 15.96 -7.05 14.45
N ALA A 88 16.29 -5.82 14.05
CA ALA A 88 17.25 -5.55 12.99
C ALA A 88 18.70 -5.84 13.39
N SER A 89 19.00 -5.91 14.70
CA SER A 89 20.35 -6.16 15.22
C SER A 89 20.88 -7.58 14.98
N CYS A 90 20.02 -8.52 14.56
CA CYS A 90 20.35 -9.93 14.37
C CYS A 90 20.92 -10.64 15.62
N LEU A 91 20.71 -10.07 16.82
CA LEU A 91 21.10 -10.71 18.09
C LEU A 91 20.12 -11.83 18.44
N GLU A 92 20.65 -13.01 18.80
CA GLU A 92 19.83 -14.18 19.18
C GLU A 92 18.99 -13.93 20.43
N SER A 93 19.48 -13.10 21.35
CA SER A 93 18.73 -12.61 22.51
C SER A 93 19.10 -11.16 22.80
N PRO A 94 18.14 -10.22 22.77
CA PRO A 94 18.38 -8.85 23.18
C PRO A 94 18.83 -8.80 24.65
N THR A 95 20.01 -8.24 24.89
CA THR A 95 20.52 -8.00 26.25
C THR A 95 19.99 -6.68 26.80
N SER A 96 20.13 -6.46 28.12
CA SER A 96 19.87 -5.15 28.74
C SER A 96 20.65 -4.02 28.07
N ASP A 97 21.87 -4.32 27.62
CA ASP A 97 22.75 -3.36 26.95
C ASP A 97 22.21 -3.03 25.55
N GLY A 98 21.74 -4.04 24.81
CA GLY A 98 21.09 -3.82 23.52
C GLY A 98 19.82 -2.97 23.62
N GLN A 99 19.02 -3.15 24.67
CA GLN A 99 17.87 -2.29 24.95
C GLN A 99 18.28 -0.84 25.24
N GLY A 100 19.32 -0.65 26.07
CA GLY A 100 19.84 0.67 26.39
C GLY A 100 20.34 1.42 25.14
N GLU A 101 21.09 0.74 24.29
CA GLU A 101 21.60 1.34 23.05
C GLU A 101 20.49 1.64 22.04
N ALA A 102 19.50 0.74 21.88
CA ALA A 102 18.35 0.99 21.02
C ALA A 102 17.52 2.19 21.51
N SER A 103 17.30 2.32 22.82
CA SER A 103 16.58 3.45 23.43
C SER A 103 17.29 4.79 23.25
N ARG A 104 18.61 4.81 23.02
CA ARG A 104 19.37 6.05 22.77
C ARG A 104 19.27 6.54 21.32
N ILE A 105 18.79 5.70 20.40
CA ILE A 105 18.63 6.03 18.96
C ILE A 105 17.23 6.59 18.68
N VAL A 106 16.22 6.07 19.37
CA VAL A 106 14.81 6.50 19.26
C VAL A 106 14.60 7.81 20.00
#